data_AF-A0A246WKW7-F1
#
_entry.id   AF-A0A246WKW7-F1
#
_cell.length_a   1.000
_cell.length_b   1.000
_cell.length_c   1.000
_cell.angle_alpha   90.00
_cell.angle_beta   90.00
_cell.angle_gamma   90.00
#
_symmetry.space_group_name_H-M   'P 1'
#
loop_
_entity.id
_entity.type
_entity.pdbx_description
1 polymer ?
#
loop_
_entity_poly.entity_id
_entity_poly.type
_entity_poly.pdbx_seq_one_letter_code
_entity_poly.pdbx_strand_id
1 'polypeptide(L)'
;MNAVTEQRATLSVAARLALSFALVLAMMLVLTVLSISKVNSIEGSLTTVSEDNNVKQRYAINFRGSVHDRAIALRDLTLVGDAEVKDVLAQINKLDADYQQSAKPLDAIFAGERGKQVRAEERADLERIKAIEARAMPLAARIIAARNAGDIDGARQMMLTQAKPAFTEWLAAINQFIDLQESMSQAESAKARAVAHGFQAFMLALLAAALVAGVVLATLITRSIRRALGAEPDDVKQLALAVDRGELYHEVALRRNDGGERVSIMAALSEMSGNLRATVTEVRDAAAGVATISAQIAAGNTDLSARTEDQAASLEETASAMEQLTATVKQNDANARQANQLAHNASDIAKQGGAIVAEVVDTMAAINDSSRKIVDIISVIDGIAFQTNILALNAAVEAARAGEQGRGFAVVATEVRNLAQRSSAAAKEVKQLIDTSVDNVENGTKLVEQAGSTMQQIVTSVQHVTDVMGEISAASHEQSLGIEEVHKAIALMDQVTQHNAALVEQASAAVATLQDQAVNLNHAVGVFQLEPPSALAPMAAAPSNVLPLRSVDVNPAPALGVSARERAYG
;
A
#
# COMPACT_ATOMS: atom_id res chain seq x y z
N MET A 1 22.96 5.82 24.85
CA MET A 1 23.82 6.97 25.16
C MET A 1 22.91 8.17 25.34
N ASN A 2 22.89 8.72 26.54
CA ASN A 2 21.86 9.62 27.08
C ASN A 2 21.77 10.94 26.29
N ALA A 3 20.57 11.26 25.80
CA ALA A 3 20.18 12.61 25.44
C ALA A 3 18.86 12.91 26.16
N VAL A 4 18.97 13.34 27.41
CA VAL A 4 17.90 14.05 28.11
C VAL A 4 17.84 15.42 27.47
N THR A 5 16.97 15.56 26.47
CA THR A 5 16.61 16.83 25.87
C THR A 5 15.88 17.66 26.92
N GLU A 6 16.51 18.75 27.36
CA GLU A 6 15.85 19.84 28.06
C GLU A 6 14.64 20.29 27.22
N GLN A 7 13.47 19.79 27.57
CA GLN A 7 12.21 20.28 27.05
C GLN A 7 11.97 21.67 27.66
N ARG A 8 12.64 22.70 27.11
CA ARG A 8 12.32 24.09 27.40
C ARG A 8 10.85 24.25 27.09
N ALA A 9 10.03 24.46 28.14
CA ALA A 9 8.61 24.72 28.02
C ALA A 9 8.42 26.00 27.18
N THR A 10 8.29 25.81 25.87
CA THR A 10 8.09 26.91 24.95
C THR A 10 6.64 27.36 25.10
N LEU A 11 6.46 28.60 25.57
CA LEU A 11 5.13 29.22 25.65
C LEU A 11 4.41 29.04 24.31
N SER A 12 3.12 28.67 24.34
CA SER A 12 2.29 28.57 23.15
C SER A 12 2.21 29.92 22.42
N VAL A 13 1.93 29.90 21.11
CA VAL A 13 1.78 31.13 20.32
C VAL A 13 0.73 32.06 20.94
N ALA A 14 -0.39 31.48 21.42
CA ALA A 14 -1.44 32.21 22.14
C ALA A 14 -0.91 32.86 23.44
N ALA A 15 -0.13 32.13 24.25
CA ALA A 15 0.43 32.67 25.49
C ALA A 15 1.43 33.81 25.24
N ARG A 16 2.24 33.74 24.17
CA ARG A 16 3.17 34.81 23.79
C ARG A 16 2.44 36.08 23.35
N LEU A 17 1.39 35.92 22.52
CA LEU A 17 0.54 37.03 22.09
C LEU A 17 -0.18 37.67 23.29
N ALA A 18 -0.77 36.85 24.17
CA ALA A 18 -1.44 37.33 25.37
C ALA A 18 -0.48 38.13 26.28
N LEU A 19 0.73 37.63 26.51
CA LEU A 19 1.76 38.33 27.28
C LEU A 19 2.18 39.66 26.65
N SER A 20 2.37 39.72 25.32
CA SER A 20 2.73 40.98 24.65
C SER A 20 1.62 42.03 24.73
N PHE A 21 0.36 41.62 24.56
CA PHE A 21 -0.78 42.53 24.69
C PHE A 21 -0.97 42.98 26.14
N ALA A 22 -0.85 42.06 27.10
CA ALA A 22 -0.93 42.39 28.53
C ALA A 22 0.14 43.41 28.94
N LEU A 23 1.37 43.28 28.45
CA LEU A 23 2.45 44.23 28.73
C LEU A 23 2.16 45.62 28.16
N VAL A 24 1.68 45.72 26.90
CA VAL A 24 1.31 47.00 26.28
C VAL A 24 0.14 47.66 27.02
N LEU A 25 -0.88 46.89 27.41
CA LEU A 25 -2.00 47.37 28.22
C LEU A 25 -1.53 47.88 29.60
N ALA A 26 -0.62 47.16 30.26
CA ALA A 26 -0.04 47.59 31.54
C ALA A 26 0.73 48.90 31.41
N MET A 27 1.52 49.06 30.34
CA MET A 27 2.23 50.33 30.07
C MET A 27 1.27 51.50 29.85
N MET A 28 0.15 51.30 29.13
CA MET A 28 -0.87 52.34 28.95
C MET A 28 -1.55 52.72 30.26
N LEU A 29 -1.80 51.76 31.14
CA LEU A 29 -2.37 52.02 32.47
C LEU A 29 -1.42 52.86 33.32
N VAL A 30 -0.12 52.51 33.34
CA VAL A 30 0.91 53.30 34.05
C VAL A 30 0.98 54.73 33.51
N LEU A 31 0.98 54.90 32.17
CA LEU A 31 1.00 56.21 31.53
C LEU A 31 -0.22 57.07 31.91
N THR A 32 -1.40 56.46 31.97
CA THR A 32 -2.64 57.14 32.36
C THR A 32 -2.61 57.58 33.81
N VAL A 33 -2.18 56.70 34.73
CA VAL A 33 -2.08 57.01 36.17
C VAL A 33 -1.09 58.16 36.43
N LEU A 34 0.08 58.14 35.79
CA LEU A 34 1.07 59.22 35.89
C LEU A 34 0.54 60.54 35.32
N SER A 35 -0.25 60.49 34.24
CA SER A 35 -0.86 61.67 33.64
C SER A 35 -1.81 62.37 34.60
N ILE A 36 -2.74 61.60 35.17
CA ILE A 36 -3.74 62.10 36.12
C ILE A 36 -3.04 62.71 37.34
N SER A 37 -2.00 62.06 37.88
CA SER A 37 -1.24 62.58 39.02
C SER A 37 -0.61 63.95 38.75
N LYS A 38 -0.03 64.16 37.56
CA LYS A 38 0.57 65.45 37.18
C LYS A 38 -0.47 66.54 36.93
N VAL A 39 -1.60 66.22 36.31
CA VAL A 39 -2.71 67.16 36.11
C VAL A 39 -3.29 67.62 37.46
N ASN A 40 -3.54 66.69 38.38
CA ASN A 40 -4.05 67.02 39.72
C ASN A 40 -3.08 67.91 40.52
N SER A 41 -1.77 67.76 40.30
CA SER A 41 -0.74 68.61 40.90
C SER A 41 -0.82 70.07 40.38
N ILE A 42 -1.04 70.25 39.07
CA ILE A 42 -1.25 71.56 38.45
C ILE A 42 -2.53 72.20 38.98
N GLU A 43 -3.63 71.44 39.04
CA GLU A 43 -4.92 71.90 39.54
C GLU A 43 -4.82 72.38 41.00
N GLY A 44 -4.13 71.62 41.86
CA GLY A 44 -3.92 72.01 43.26
C GLY A 44 -3.14 73.33 43.43
N SER A 45 -2.05 73.53 42.68
CA SER A 45 -1.32 74.81 42.70
C SER A 45 -2.15 75.96 42.16
N LEU A 46 -2.94 75.76 41.09
CA LEU A 46 -3.80 76.81 40.53
C LEU A 46 -4.94 77.19 41.48
N THR A 47 -5.51 76.20 42.18
CA THR A 47 -6.52 76.42 43.23
C THR A 47 -5.95 77.23 44.39
N THR A 48 -4.72 76.93 44.83
CA THR A 48 -4.04 77.70 45.89
C THR A 48 -3.80 79.16 45.48
N VAL A 49 -3.39 79.39 44.22
CA VAL A 49 -3.23 80.73 43.65
C VAL A 49 -4.55 81.50 43.65
N SER A 50 -5.59 80.90 43.05
CA SER A 50 -6.84 81.62 42.76
C SER A 50 -7.78 81.74 43.96
N GLU A 51 -7.94 80.66 44.74
CA GLU A 51 -8.94 80.55 45.80
C GLU A 51 -8.40 80.80 47.22
N ASP A 52 -7.08 80.92 47.37
CA ASP A 52 -6.45 81.23 48.66
C ASP A 52 -5.65 82.54 48.60
N ASN A 53 -4.50 82.55 47.94
CA ASN A 53 -3.59 83.71 47.96
C ASN A 53 -4.24 84.97 47.37
N ASN A 54 -4.84 84.87 46.19
CA ASN A 54 -5.49 86.01 45.53
C ASN A 54 -6.72 86.51 46.30
N VAL A 55 -7.43 85.63 47.03
CA VAL A 55 -8.57 86.01 47.86
C VAL A 55 -8.11 86.81 49.08
N LYS A 56 -7.07 86.34 49.78
CA LYS A 56 -6.44 87.07 50.89
C LYS A 56 -5.90 88.42 50.44
N GLN A 57 -5.18 88.44 49.30
CA GLN A 57 -4.67 89.67 48.70
C GLN A 57 -5.79 90.65 48.34
N ARG A 58 -6.91 90.17 47.78
CA ARG A 58 -8.07 91.00 47.42
C ARG A 58 -8.66 91.68 48.64
N TYR A 59 -8.92 90.93 49.72
CA TYR A 59 -9.38 91.53 50.97
C TYR A 59 -8.37 92.55 51.50
N ALA A 60 -7.08 92.24 51.38
CA ALA A 60 -6.02 93.11 51.82
C ALA A 60 -5.92 94.42 51.02
N ILE A 61 -6.19 94.38 49.72
CA ILE A 61 -6.26 95.57 48.87
C ILE A 61 -7.50 96.42 49.22
N ASN A 62 -8.64 95.78 49.45
CA ASN A 62 -9.90 96.48 49.73
C ASN A 62 -9.83 97.26 51.04
N PHE A 63 -9.44 96.62 52.15
CA PHE A 63 -9.37 97.30 53.44
C PHE A 63 -8.19 98.30 53.51
N ARG A 64 -7.11 98.13 52.72
CA ARG A 64 -6.08 99.16 52.50
C ARG A 64 -6.69 100.43 51.91
N GLY A 65 -7.54 100.26 50.90
CA GLY A 65 -8.28 101.36 50.26
C GLY A 65 -9.09 102.13 51.31
N SER A 66 -9.84 101.40 52.14
CA SER A 66 -10.56 102.02 53.26
C SER A 66 -9.62 102.75 54.23
N VAL A 67 -8.52 102.15 54.70
CA VAL A 67 -7.57 102.81 55.62
C VAL A 67 -7.02 104.12 55.02
N HIS A 68 -6.70 104.11 53.73
CA HIS A 68 -6.22 105.29 53.01
C HIS A 68 -7.28 106.41 52.99
N ASP A 69 -8.49 106.06 52.58
CA ASP A 69 -9.60 107.01 52.49
C ASP A 69 -10.04 107.51 53.87
N ARG A 70 -9.92 106.68 54.92
CA ARG A 70 -10.17 107.07 56.32
C ARG A 70 -9.16 108.08 56.81
N ALA A 71 -7.88 107.90 56.47
CA ALA A 71 -6.85 108.87 56.82
C ALA A 71 -7.13 110.23 56.17
N ILE A 72 -7.64 110.24 54.92
CA ILE A 72 -8.07 111.45 54.23
C ILE A 72 -9.31 112.06 54.89
N ALA A 73 -10.38 111.29 55.10
CA ALA A 73 -11.62 111.77 55.69
C ALA A 73 -11.40 112.31 57.12
N LEU A 74 -10.55 111.66 57.91
CA LEU A 74 -10.18 112.11 59.26
C LEU A 74 -9.35 113.40 59.23
N ARG A 75 -8.51 113.60 58.21
CA ARG A 75 -7.81 114.87 57.98
C ARG A 75 -8.81 115.95 57.61
N ASP A 76 -9.69 115.68 56.65
CA ASP A 76 -10.66 116.63 56.12
C ASP A 76 -11.63 117.08 57.22
N LEU A 77 -11.98 116.20 58.17
CA LEU A 77 -12.74 116.54 59.38
C LEU A 77 -12.11 117.69 60.21
N THR A 78 -10.79 117.85 60.18
CA THR A 78 -10.04 118.93 60.87
C THR A 78 -9.90 120.21 60.04
N LEU A 79 -10.39 120.20 58.79
CA LEU A 79 -10.25 121.29 57.81
C LEU A 79 -11.61 121.90 57.41
N VAL A 80 -12.67 121.08 57.33
CA VAL A 80 -14.00 121.52 56.90
C VAL A 80 -14.71 122.40 57.94
N GLY A 81 -15.61 123.27 57.48
CA GLY A 81 -16.51 124.05 58.33
C GLY A 81 -17.59 123.21 59.00
N ASP A 82 -18.24 123.75 60.03
CA ASP A 82 -19.17 122.99 60.88
C ASP A 82 -20.39 122.41 60.14
N ALA A 83 -20.82 123.03 59.04
CA ALA A 83 -21.93 122.54 58.23
C ALA A 83 -21.63 121.18 57.54
N GLU A 84 -20.37 120.89 57.24
CA GLU A 84 -19.94 119.70 56.48
C GLU A 84 -19.46 118.55 57.38
N VAL A 85 -19.29 118.80 58.69
CA VAL A 85 -18.80 117.81 59.66
C VAL A 85 -19.64 116.54 59.65
N LYS A 86 -20.97 116.67 59.55
CA LYS A 86 -21.90 115.53 59.55
C LYS A 86 -21.67 114.59 58.36
N ASP A 87 -21.41 115.13 57.18
CA ASP A 87 -21.21 114.36 55.96
C ASP A 87 -19.86 113.62 55.99
N VAL A 88 -18.81 114.28 56.48
CA VAL A 88 -17.49 113.66 56.68
C VAL A 88 -17.57 112.54 57.72
N LEU A 89 -18.31 112.72 58.82
CA LEU A 89 -18.53 111.66 59.81
C LEU A 89 -19.30 110.47 59.23
N ALA A 90 -20.31 110.71 58.40
CA ALA A 90 -21.02 109.64 57.69
C ALA A 90 -20.07 108.87 56.75
N GLN A 91 -19.16 109.57 56.06
CA GLN A 91 -18.13 108.95 55.23
C GLN A 91 -17.15 108.11 56.06
N ILE A 92 -16.67 108.61 57.21
CA ILE A 92 -15.78 107.86 58.10
C ILE A 92 -16.46 106.56 58.59
N ASN A 93 -17.73 106.62 58.99
CA ASN A 93 -18.49 105.45 59.41
C ASN A 93 -18.70 104.44 58.27
N LYS A 94 -18.98 104.93 57.05
CA LYS A 94 -19.07 104.07 55.86
C LYS A 94 -17.75 103.36 55.59
N LEU A 95 -16.64 104.10 55.60
CA LEU A 95 -15.32 103.51 55.37
C LEU A 95 -14.94 102.50 56.45
N ASP A 96 -15.33 102.73 57.71
CA ASP A 96 -15.17 101.72 58.76
C ASP A 96 -15.97 100.44 58.45
N ALA A 97 -17.21 100.57 58.00
CA ALA A 97 -18.00 99.41 57.55
C ALA A 97 -17.35 98.69 56.35
N ASP A 98 -16.85 99.43 55.35
CA ASP A 98 -16.16 98.89 54.18
C ASP A 98 -14.86 98.15 54.58
N TYR A 99 -14.13 98.67 55.57
CA TYR A 99 -12.98 98.00 56.17
C TYR A 99 -13.41 96.65 56.76
N GLN A 100 -14.43 96.66 57.62
CA GLN A 100 -14.93 95.47 58.30
C GLN A 100 -15.52 94.42 57.35
N GLN A 101 -16.05 94.84 56.20
CA GLN A 101 -16.54 93.94 55.15
C GLN A 101 -15.44 93.08 54.54
N SER A 102 -14.18 93.55 54.55
CA SER A 102 -13.02 92.80 54.06
C SER A 102 -12.20 92.18 55.20
N ALA A 103 -12.11 92.85 56.36
CA ALA A 103 -11.38 92.36 57.52
C ALA A 103 -12.02 91.08 58.12
N LYS A 104 -13.36 91.03 58.25
CA LYS A 104 -14.05 89.86 58.83
C LYS A 104 -13.89 88.58 57.99
N PRO A 105 -14.08 88.58 56.67
CA PRO A 105 -13.80 87.39 55.86
C PRO A 105 -12.33 86.98 55.86
N LEU A 106 -11.41 87.95 55.86
CA LEU A 106 -9.98 87.66 55.97
C LEU A 106 -9.66 86.97 57.31
N ASP A 107 -10.23 87.46 58.41
CA ASP A 107 -10.11 86.84 59.73
C ASP A 107 -10.69 85.44 59.76
N ALA A 108 -11.82 85.21 59.09
CA ALA A 108 -12.43 83.90 58.98
C ALA A 108 -11.58 82.89 58.19
N ILE A 109 -10.75 83.34 57.24
CA ILE A 109 -9.77 82.48 56.54
C ILE A 109 -8.64 82.06 57.48
N PHE A 110 -8.21 82.98 58.34
CA PHE A 110 -7.15 82.75 59.33
C PHE A 110 -7.67 81.99 60.56
N ALA A 111 -8.98 81.99 60.78
CA ALA A 111 -9.69 81.16 61.74
C ALA A 111 -10.18 79.84 61.10
N GLY A 112 -10.50 78.83 61.92
CA GLY A 112 -11.01 77.54 61.44
C GLY A 112 -9.95 76.61 60.80
N GLU A 113 -10.41 75.59 60.07
CA GLU A 113 -9.54 74.54 59.50
C GLU A 113 -8.59 75.09 58.41
N ARG A 114 -9.03 76.07 57.62
CA ARG A 114 -8.17 76.76 56.63
C ARG A 114 -7.08 77.57 57.32
N GLY A 115 -7.38 78.14 58.48
CA GLY A 115 -6.42 78.82 59.34
C GLY A 115 -5.19 77.99 59.68
N LYS A 116 -5.34 76.66 59.87
CA LYS A 116 -4.23 75.74 60.20
C LYS A 116 -3.18 75.64 59.09
N GLN A 117 -3.56 75.90 57.85
CA GLN A 117 -2.70 75.78 56.66
C GLN A 117 -2.03 77.11 56.28
N VAL A 118 -2.41 78.21 56.92
CA VAL A 118 -1.82 79.54 56.72
C VAL A 118 -0.38 79.55 57.25
N ARG A 119 0.55 80.14 56.48
CA ARG A 119 1.96 80.22 56.87
C ARG A 119 2.16 81.14 58.07
N ALA A 120 3.22 80.88 58.84
CA ALA A 120 3.56 81.69 60.01
C ALA A 120 3.79 83.17 59.66
N GLU A 121 4.39 83.45 58.50
CA GLU A 121 4.63 84.79 57.98
C GLU A 121 3.32 85.55 57.72
N GLU A 122 2.35 84.91 57.06
CA GLU A 122 1.04 85.50 56.78
C GLU A 122 0.31 85.85 58.09
N ARG A 123 0.35 84.95 59.08
CA ARG A 123 -0.26 85.19 60.40
C ARG A 123 0.39 86.37 61.10
N ALA A 124 1.73 86.41 61.12
CA ALA A 124 2.48 87.48 61.78
C ALA A 124 2.17 88.86 61.18
N ASP A 125 2.03 88.95 59.85
CA ASP A 125 1.69 90.21 59.19
C ASP A 125 0.23 90.64 59.47
N LEU A 126 -0.74 89.71 59.47
CA LEU A 126 -2.12 90.03 59.85
C LEU A 126 -2.23 90.47 61.31
N GLU A 127 -1.52 89.79 62.23
CA GLU A 127 -1.46 90.17 63.64
C GLU A 127 -0.84 91.57 63.83
N ARG A 128 0.22 91.90 63.06
CA ARG A 128 0.81 93.24 63.04
C ARG A 128 -0.19 94.29 62.57
N ILE A 129 -0.94 94.01 61.50
CA ILE A 129 -1.99 94.90 60.99
C ILE A 129 -3.05 95.17 62.07
N LYS A 130 -3.53 94.13 62.75
CA LYS A 130 -4.51 94.25 63.84
C LYS A 130 -3.98 95.01 65.05
N ALA A 131 -2.71 94.80 65.41
CA ALA A 131 -2.08 95.53 66.51
C ALA A 131 -1.95 97.03 66.20
N ILE A 132 -1.69 97.39 64.94
CA ILE A 132 -1.66 98.79 64.50
C ILE A 132 -3.08 99.37 64.46
N GLU A 133 -4.07 98.64 63.92
CA GLU A 133 -5.48 99.03 63.92
C GLU A 133 -5.97 99.36 65.34
N ALA A 134 -5.74 98.46 66.30
CA ALA A 134 -6.13 98.65 67.70
C ALA A 134 -5.53 99.92 68.34
N ARG A 135 -4.39 100.39 67.81
CA ARG A 135 -3.72 101.63 68.24
C ARG A 135 -4.22 102.86 67.49
N ALA A 136 -4.50 102.74 66.20
CA ALA A 136 -4.93 103.83 65.32
C ALA A 136 -6.41 104.22 65.52
N MET A 137 -7.28 103.25 65.79
CA MET A 137 -8.72 103.48 65.94
C MET A 137 -9.09 104.40 67.12
N PRO A 138 -8.53 104.23 68.32
CA PRO A 138 -8.76 105.17 69.41
C PRO A 138 -8.29 106.60 69.11
N LEU A 139 -7.23 106.76 68.31
CA LEU A 139 -6.76 108.09 67.89
C LEU A 139 -7.79 108.78 66.99
N ALA A 140 -8.36 108.04 66.04
CA ALA A 140 -9.45 108.54 65.19
C ALA A 140 -10.68 108.95 66.03
N ALA A 141 -11.09 108.12 66.98
CA ALA A 141 -12.20 108.42 67.88
C ALA A 141 -11.95 109.68 68.72
N ARG A 142 -10.71 109.88 69.22
CA ARG A 142 -10.32 111.09 69.97
C ARG A 142 -10.35 112.35 69.11
N ILE A 143 -9.92 112.26 67.85
CA ILE A 143 -9.96 113.38 66.91
C ILE A 143 -11.43 113.76 66.60
N ILE A 144 -12.29 112.77 66.38
CA ILE A 144 -13.72 112.98 66.18
C ILE A 144 -14.36 113.64 67.42
N ALA A 145 -14.04 113.15 68.61
CA ALA A 145 -14.56 113.70 69.86
C ALA A 145 -14.10 115.16 70.09
N ALA A 146 -12.82 115.46 69.85
CA ALA A 146 -12.28 116.81 69.94
C ALA A 146 -12.97 117.75 68.94
N ARG A 147 -13.17 117.31 67.68
CA ARG A 147 -13.88 118.09 66.67
C ARG A 147 -15.33 118.38 67.07
N ASN A 148 -16.05 117.38 67.58
CA ASN A 148 -17.44 117.54 68.04
C ASN A 148 -17.56 118.45 69.28
N ALA A 149 -16.51 118.54 70.10
CA ALA A 149 -16.43 119.46 71.24
C ALA A 149 -16.06 120.91 70.83
N GLY A 150 -15.84 121.17 69.54
CA GLY A 150 -15.45 122.48 69.01
C GLY A 150 -13.94 122.75 69.01
N ASP A 151 -13.10 121.80 69.44
CA ASP A 151 -11.64 121.93 69.50
C ASP A 151 -10.98 121.54 68.17
N ILE A 152 -10.98 122.47 67.21
CA ILE A 152 -10.44 122.26 65.86
C ILE A 152 -8.91 122.14 65.89
N ASP A 153 -8.23 123.01 66.63
CA ASP A 153 -6.78 123.05 66.66
C ASP A 153 -6.19 121.84 67.39
N GLY A 154 -6.81 121.40 68.49
CA GLY A 154 -6.44 120.16 69.17
C GLY A 154 -6.68 118.92 68.31
N ALA A 155 -7.81 118.86 67.59
CA ALA A 155 -8.09 117.79 66.62
C ALA A 155 -7.04 117.76 65.49
N ARG A 156 -6.67 118.93 64.93
CA ARG A 156 -5.64 119.07 63.88
C ARG A 156 -4.26 118.64 64.38
N GLN A 157 -3.86 119.06 65.58
CA GLN A 157 -2.58 118.69 66.17
C GLN A 157 -2.50 117.17 66.40
N MET A 158 -3.54 116.55 66.96
CA MET A 158 -3.63 115.10 67.13
C MET A 158 -3.59 114.37 65.79
N MET A 159 -4.26 114.90 64.76
CA MET A 159 -4.23 114.31 63.41
C MET A 159 -2.81 114.30 62.83
N LEU A 160 -2.07 115.42 62.91
CA LEU A 160 -0.75 115.54 62.32
C LEU A 160 0.34 114.78 63.08
N THR A 161 0.28 114.79 64.42
CA THR A 161 1.36 114.25 65.27
C THR A 161 1.15 112.79 65.69
N GLN A 162 -0.10 112.32 65.78
CA GLN A 162 -0.41 110.98 66.27
C GLN A 162 -1.08 110.12 65.20
N ALA A 163 -2.19 110.56 64.61
CA ALA A 163 -2.95 109.72 63.68
C ALA A 163 -2.25 109.53 62.34
N LYS A 164 -1.69 110.58 61.72
CA LYS A 164 -0.98 110.44 60.43
C LYS A 164 0.15 109.40 60.47
N PRO A 165 1.08 109.41 61.45
CA PRO A 165 2.07 108.34 61.59
C PRO A 165 1.44 106.95 61.75
N ALA A 166 0.42 106.80 62.59
CA ALA A 166 -0.23 105.52 62.83
C ALA A 166 -0.92 104.96 61.58
N PHE A 167 -1.64 105.80 60.82
CA PHE A 167 -2.25 105.39 59.54
C PHE A 167 -1.21 105.08 58.45
N THR A 168 -0.06 105.76 58.47
CA THR A 168 1.05 105.46 57.55
C THR A 168 1.68 104.11 57.87
N GLU A 169 1.91 103.83 59.16
CA GLU A 169 2.38 102.51 59.65
C GLU A 169 1.38 101.42 59.27
N TRP A 170 0.08 101.69 59.39
CA TRP A 170 -0.99 100.75 59.04
C TRP A 170 -1.01 100.41 57.56
N LEU A 171 -0.94 101.43 56.68
CA LEU A 171 -0.86 101.23 55.24
C LEU A 171 0.40 100.46 54.83
N ALA A 172 1.54 100.72 55.49
CA ALA A 172 2.78 99.99 55.24
C ALA A 172 2.69 98.52 55.63
N ALA A 173 2.11 98.22 56.80
CA ALA A 173 1.90 96.83 57.23
C ALA A 173 0.92 96.09 56.30
N ILE A 174 -0.12 96.76 55.80
CA ILE A 174 -1.04 96.17 54.83
C ILE A 174 -0.34 95.92 53.48
N ASN A 175 0.48 96.86 52.99
CA ASN A 175 1.26 96.65 51.76
C ASN A 175 2.19 95.44 51.89
N GLN A 176 2.87 95.30 53.02
CA GLN A 176 3.73 94.14 53.27
C GLN A 176 2.96 92.82 53.15
N PHE A 177 1.75 92.76 53.71
CA PHE A 177 0.90 91.57 53.58
C PHE A 177 0.45 91.34 52.12
N ILE A 178 0.10 92.39 51.38
CA ILE A 178 -0.25 92.29 49.95
C ILE A 178 0.94 91.74 49.14
N ASP A 179 2.15 92.26 49.36
CA ASP A 179 3.37 91.85 48.68
C ASP A 179 3.74 90.39 49.02
N LEU A 180 3.52 89.96 50.26
CA LEU A 180 3.68 88.56 50.67
C LEU A 180 2.73 87.65 49.88
N GLN A 181 1.43 88.00 49.82
CA GLN A 181 0.44 87.21 49.07
C GLN A 181 0.75 87.18 47.56
N GLU A 182 1.19 88.30 46.98
CA GLU A 182 1.67 88.39 45.59
C GLU A 182 2.83 87.43 45.35
N SER A 183 3.86 87.45 46.21
CA SER A 183 5.03 86.58 46.07
C SER A 183 4.68 85.09 46.18
N MET A 184 3.75 84.74 47.08
CA MET A 184 3.25 83.37 47.24
C MET A 184 2.46 82.91 46.02
N SER A 185 1.61 83.79 45.47
CA SER A 185 0.85 83.55 44.23
C SER A 185 1.79 83.32 43.03
N GLN A 186 2.85 84.13 42.90
CA GLN A 186 3.87 83.97 41.86
C GLN A 186 4.67 82.66 42.03
N ALA A 187 5.03 82.27 43.25
CA ALA A 187 5.76 81.04 43.52
C ALA A 187 4.94 79.77 43.17
N GLU A 188 3.65 79.73 43.54
CA GLU A 188 2.76 78.62 43.18
C GLU A 188 2.47 78.59 41.66
N SER A 189 2.31 79.76 41.03
CA SER A 189 2.21 79.86 39.57
C SER A 189 3.46 79.35 38.85
N ALA A 190 4.65 79.62 39.40
CA ALA A 190 5.92 79.11 38.86
C ALA A 190 6.03 77.58 38.99
N LYS A 191 5.61 77.00 40.12
CA LYS A 191 5.53 75.53 40.29
C LYS A 191 4.58 74.90 39.27
N ALA A 192 3.38 75.44 39.12
CA ALA A 192 2.39 74.95 38.16
C ALA A 192 2.94 74.99 36.72
N ARG A 193 3.58 76.10 36.32
CA ARG A 193 4.22 76.23 35.00
C ARG A 193 5.38 75.25 34.81
N ALA A 194 6.23 75.05 35.81
CA ALA A 194 7.34 74.10 35.72
C ALA A 194 6.85 72.66 35.54
N VAL A 195 5.80 72.26 36.27
CA VAL A 195 5.15 70.96 36.09
C VAL A 195 4.53 70.85 34.70
N ALA A 196 3.83 71.88 34.23
CA ALA A 196 3.20 71.89 32.90
C ALA A 196 4.22 71.81 31.74
N HIS A 197 5.35 72.53 31.81
CA HIS A 197 6.40 72.48 30.79
C HIS A 197 7.11 71.12 30.76
N GLY A 198 7.39 70.51 31.91
CA GLY A 198 8.00 69.17 31.98
C GLY A 198 7.05 68.04 31.57
N PHE A 199 5.73 68.25 31.75
CA PHE A 199 4.70 67.25 31.49
C PHE A 199 4.68 66.80 30.02
N GLN A 200 4.65 67.73 29.08
CA GLN A 200 4.53 67.40 27.65
C GLN A 200 5.71 66.55 27.14
N ALA A 201 6.95 66.96 27.47
CA ALA A 201 8.14 66.23 27.05
C ALA A 201 8.23 64.83 27.69
N PHE A 202 7.89 64.71 28.97
CA PHE A 202 7.90 63.43 29.69
C PHE A 202 6.86 62.45 29.12
N MET A 203 5.65 62.94 28.83
CA MET A 203 4.58 62.13 28.25
C MET A 203 4.91 61.63 26.84
N LEU A 204 5.50 62.49 26.00
CA LEU A 204 5.95 62.09 24.66
C LEU A 204 7.09 61.07 24.70
N ALA A 205 8.04 61.20 25.64
CA ALA A 205 9.13 60.24 25.82
C ALA A 205 8.60 58.84 26.24
N LEU A 206 7.64 58.79 27.17
CA LEU A 206 7.00 57.54 27.58
C LEU A 206 6.21 56.89 26.45
N LEU A 207 5.49 57.68 25.64
CA LEU A 207 4.78 57.18 24.47
C LEU A 207 5.75 56.57 23.44
N ALA A 208 6.86 57.26 23.15
CA ALA A 208 7.87 56.77 22.24
C ALA A 208 8.49 55.45 22.72
N ALA A 209 8.81 55.33 24.02
CA ALA A 209 9.32 54.10 24.61
C ALA A 209 8.34 52.92 24.48
N ALA A 210 7.04 53.16 24.71
CA ALA A 210 5.99 52.15 24.54
C ALA A 210 5.87 51.66 23.09
N LEU A 211 5.94 52.58 22.11
CA LEU A 211 5.92 52.23 20.69
C LEU A 211 7.11 51.37 20.28
N VAL A 212 8.32 51.74 20.71
CA VAL A 212 9.54 50.95 20.42
C VAL A 212 9.44 49.54 21.00
N ALA A 213 9.00 49.41 22.26
CA ALA A 213 8.80 48.11 22.89
C ALA A 213 7.76 47.26 22.12
N GLY A 214 6.66 47.88 21.67
CA GLY A 214 5.64 47.23 20.84
C GLY A 214 6.19 46.70 19.51
N VAL A 215 6.98 47.50 18.79
CA VAL A 215 7.61 47.08 17.52
C VAL A 215 8.62 45.94 17.73
N VAL A 216 9.44 46.01 18.78
CA VAL A 216 10.39 44.94 19.13
C VAL A 216 9.65 43.64 19.43
N LEU A 217 8.58 43.68 20.24
CA LEU A 217 7.78 42.49 20.54
C LEU A 217 7.10 41.92 19.29
N ALA A 218 6.51 42.78 18.45
CA ALA A 218 5.85 42.35 17.21
C ALA A 218 6.82 41.66 16.24
N THR A 219 8.04 42.20 16.09
CA THR A 219 9.07 41.61 15.22
C THR A 219 9.61 40.30 15.78
N LEU A 220 9.81 40.18 17.09
CA LEU A 220 10.24 38.93 17.75
C LEU A 220 9.18 37.82 17.63
N ILE A 221 7.91 38.13 17.87
CA ILE A 221 6.81 37.17 17.74
C ILE A 221 6.68 36.72 16.28
N THR A 222 6.66 37.65 15.32
CA THR A 222 6.57 37.34 13.89
C THR A 222 7.73 36.46 13.43
N ARG A 223 8.96 36.77 13.85
CA ARG A 223 10.14 35.92 13.57
C ARG A 223 10.00 34.52 14.18
N SER A 224 9.49 34.42 15.40
CA SER A 224 9.30 33.13 16.07
C SER A 224 8.27 32.24 15.37
N ILE A 225 7.15 32.81 14.91
CA ILE A 225 6.09 32.09 14.19
C ILE A 225 6.60 31.64 12.82
N ARG A 226 7.26 32.55 12.07
CA ARG A 226 7.84 32.21 10.76
C ARG A 226 8.89 31.10 10.87
N ARG A 227 9.72 31.09 11.92
CA ARG A 227 10.67 30.00 12.19
C ARG A 227 9.99 28.66 12.49
N ALA A 228 8.94 28.67 13.33
CA ALA A 228 8.19 27.45 13.65
C ALA A 228 7.46 26.86 12.43
N LEU A 229 6.93 27.73 11.55
CA LEU A 229 6.28 27.30 10.31
C LEU A 229 7.28 26.87 9.23
N GLY A 230 8.46 27.50 9.17
CA GLY A 230 9.49 27.24 8.17
C GLY A 230 9.25 27.89 6.80
N ALA A 231 8.07 28.50 6.60
CA ALA A 231 7.66 29.25 5.42
C ALA A 231 6.58 30.27 5.81
N GLU A 232 6.03 30.99 4.83
CA GLU A 232 4.85 31.82 5.09
C GLU A 232 3.61 30.92 5.35
N PRO A 233 2.65 31.35 6.20
CA PRO A 233 1.49 30.54 6.54
C PRO A 233 0.70 30.05 5.31
N ASP A 234 0.61 30.88 4.28
CA ASP A 234 -0.07 30.53 3.03
C ASP A 234 0.67 29.46 2.23
N ASP A 235 2.01 29.46 2.23
CA ASP A 235 2.81 28.42 1.57
C ASP A 235 2.60 27.06 2.25
N VAL A 236 2.61 27.03 3.59
CA VAL A 236 2.37 25.80 4.38
C VAL A 236 0.98 25.25 4.09
N LYS A 237 -0.03 26.13 4.02
CA LYS A 237 -1.40 25.76 3.65
C LYS A 237 -1.48 25.23 2.22
N GLN A 238 -0.81 25.86 1.27
CA GLN A 238 -0.81 25.44 -0.13
C GLN A 238 -0.23 24.04 -0.29
N LEU A 239 0.91 23.74 0.36
CA LEU A 239 1.49 22.39 0.33
C LEU A 239 0.56 21.35 0.97
N ALA A 240 -0.03 21.67 2.13
CA ALA A 240 -0.97 20.76 2.79
C ALA A 240 -2.18 20.45 1.89
N LEU A 241 -2.74 21.47 1.23
CA LEU A 241 -3.85 21.30 0.29
C LEU A 241 -3.43 20.58 -1.00
N ALA A 242 -2.18 20.76 -1.45
CA ALA A 242 -1.65 20.01 -2.59
C ALA A 242 -1.56 18.50 -2.25
N VAL A 243 -1.04 18.16 -1.08
CA VAL A 243 -0.99 16.76 -0.60
C VAL A 243 -2.40 16.16 -0.44
N ASP A 244 -3.36 16.93 0.09
CA ASP A 244 -4.77 16.52 0.21
C ASP A 244 -5.42 16.22 -1.16
N ARG A 245 -5.08 16.99 -2.20
CA ARG A 245 -5.48 16.73 -3.59
C ARG A 245 -4.68 15.62 -4.28
N GLY A 246 -3.70 15.03 -3.61
CA GLY A 246 -2.81 14.01 -4.16
C GLY A 246 -1.69 14.55 -5.06
N GLU A 247 -1.42 15.86 -5.07
CA GLU A 247 -0.38 16.50 -5.89
C GLU A 247 1.01 16.40 -5.22
N LEU A 248 1.68 15.26 -5.37
CA LEU A 248 2.98 14.94 -4.74
C LEU A 248 4.21 15.39 -5.55
N TYR A 249 4.01 16.11 -6.65
CA TYR A 249 5.07 16.60 -7.53
C TYR A 249 5.70 17.93 -7.10
N HIS A 250 5.14 18.62 -6.11
CA HIS A 250 5.62 19.93 -5.68
C HIS A 250 6.96 19.82 -4.95
N GLU A 251 8.01 20.41 -5.53
CA GLU A 251 9.30 20.55 -4.86
C GLU A 251 9.30 21.77 -3.93
N VAL A 252 9.50 21.51 -2.65
CA VAL A 252 9.58 22.57 -1.63
C VAL A 252 11.04 22.90 -1.39
N ALA A 253 11.47 24.08 -1.84
CA ALA A 253 12.79 24.60 -1.53
C ALA A 253 12.85 25.03 -0.05
N LEU A 254 13.20 24.09 0.83
CA LEU A 254 13.45 24.39 2.23
C LEU A 254 14.61 25.39 2.34
N ARG A 255 14.37 26.54 2.98
CA ARG A 255 15.43 27.53 3.22
C ARG A 255 16.52 26.89 4.09
N ARG A 256 17.67 26.64 3.46
CA ARG A 256 18.86 26.04 4.06
C ARG A 256 19.64 27.07 4.89
N ASN A 257 19.04 27.61 5.95
CA ASN A 257 19.76 28.27 7.05
C ASN A 257 18.77 28.83 8.06
N ASP A 258 18.60 28.12 9.17
CA ASP A 258 18.45 28.68 10.50
C ASP A 258 18.82 27.52 11.45
N GLY A 259 19.96 27.63 12.12
CA GLY A 259 20.63 26.53 12.84
C GLY A 259 19.90 26.00 14.09
N GLY A 260 18.69 25.49 13.93
CA GLY A 260 17.93 24.83 14.98
C GLY A 260 16.93 23.86 14.39
N GLU A 261 17.35 22.59 14.33
CA GLU A 261 16.55 21.36 14.21
C GLU A 261 15.50 21.22 13.10
N ARG A 262 15.40 19.99 12.61
CA ARG A 262 14.51 19.51 11.55
C ARG A 262 13.01 19.51 11.96
N VAL A 263 12.47 20.61 12.47
CA VAL A 263 11.13 20.63 13.11
C VAL A 263 10.31 21.87 12.72
N SER A 264 10.39 22.30 11.46
CA SER A 264 9.37 23.21 10.93
C SER A 264 8.23 22.40 10.31
N ILE A 265 7.01 22.92 10.40
CA ILE A 265 5.83 22.25 9.80
C ILE A 265 6.04 22.06 8.29
N MET A 266 6.64 23.05 7.61
CA MET A 266 6.96 22.94 6.19
C MET A 266 7.94 21.80 5.88
N ALA A 267 9.00 21.63 6.69
CA ALA A 267 9.96 20.54 6.50
C ALA A 267 9.30 19.16 6.73
N ALA A 268 8.48 19.03 7.77
CA ALA A 268 7.73 17.80 8.04
C ALA A 268 6.72 17.45 6.94
N LEU A 269 5.99 18.45 6.42
CA LEU A 269 5.07 18.26 5.28
C LEU A 269 5.82 17.89 4.00
N SER A 270 6.98 18.50 3.74
CA SER A 270 7.82 18.17 2.59
C SER A 270 8.37 16.74 2.67
N GLU A 271 8.83 16.32 3.85
CA GLU A 271 9.31 14.95 4.09
C GLU A 271 8.17 13.95 3.97
N MET A 272 6.98 14.25 4.52
CA MET A 272 5.78 13.44 4.38
C MET A 272 5.37 13.31 2.89
N SER A 273 5.37 14.39 2.13
CA SER A 273 5.07 14.38 0.69
C SER A 273 6.10 13.54 -0.08
N GLY A 274 7.39 13.65 0.26
CA GLY A 274 8.46 12.85 -0.34
C GLY A 274 8.30 11.35 -0.06
N ASN A 275 7.99 10.99 1.19
CA ASN A 275 7.75 9.60 1.58
C ASN A 275 6.49 9.03 0.91
N LEU A 276 5.39 9.80 0.87
CA LEU A 276 4.18 9.41 0.15
C LEU A 276 4.47 9.21 -1.34
N ARG A 277 5.25 10.11 -1.97
CA ARG A 277 5.68 9.96 -3.37
C ARG A 277 6.45 8.67 -3.57
N ALA A 278 7.43 8.38 -2.72
CA ALA A 278 8.23 7.15 -2.81
C ALA A 278 7.34 5.89 -2.67
N THR A 279 6.45 5.86 -1.68
CA THR A 279 5.51 4.74 -1.49
C THR A 279 4.56 4.58 -2.67
N VAL A 280 4.00 5.67 -3.21
CA VAL A 280 3.12 5.61 -4.39
C VAL A 280 3.89 5.11 -5.61
N THR A 281 5.13 5.55 -5.82
CA THR A 281 6.00 5.02 -6.89
C THR A 281 6.23 3.52 -6.73
N GLU A 282 6.62 3.08 -5.53
CA GLU A 282 6.88 1.66 -5.24
C GLU A 282 5.63 0.80 -5.48
N VAL A 283 4.44 1.28 -5.08
CA VAL A 283 3.17 0.57 -5.33
C VAL A 283 2.83 0.53 -6.82
N ARG A 284 3.09 1.61 -7.59
CA ARG A 284 2.90 1.62 -9.05
C ARG A 284 3.82 0.62 -9.74
N ASP A 285 5.10 0.62 -9.37
CA ASP A 285 6.09 -0.29 -9.94
C ASP A 285 5.76 -1.75 -9.59
N ALA A 286 5.35 -2.01 -8.34
CA ALA A 286 4.91 -3.34 -7.91
C ALA A 286 3.64 -3.79 -8.67
N ALA A 287 2.65 -2.91 -8.84
CA ALA A 287 1.44 -3.22 -9.61
C ALA A 287 1.74 -3.51 -11.09
N ALA A 288 2.62 -2.71 -11.71
CA ALA A 288 3.08 -2.96 -13.08
C ALA A 288 3.86 -4.28 -13.20
N GLY A 289 4.66 -4.61 -12.18
CA GLY A 289 5.34 -5.90 -12.05
C GLY A 289 4.36 -7.07 -11.97
N VAL A 290 3.35 -6.99 -11.11
CA VAL A 290 2.29 -8.01 -10.99
C VAL A 290 1.52 -8.18 -12.30
N ALA A 291 1.18 -7.08 -12.99
CA ALA A 291 0.49 -7.14 -14.28
C ALA A 291 1.35 -7.85 -15.35
N THR A 292 2.66 -7.57 -15.39
CA THR A 292 3.60 -8.19 -16.33
C THR A 292 3.77 -9.68 -16.04
N ILE A 293 4.00 -10.05 -14.78
CA ILE A 293 4.15 -11.45 -14.35
C ILE A 293 2.85 -12.22 -14.63
N SER A 294 1.68 -11.63 -14.33
CA SER A 294 0.38 -12.26 -14.59
C SER A 294 0.20 -12.54 -16.09
N ALA A 295 0.57 -11.60 -16.96
CA ALA A 295 0.52 -11.82 -18.42
C ALA A 295 1.46 -12.96 -18.87
N GLN A 296 2.66 -13.07 -18.28
CA GLN A 296 3.58 -14.18 -18.56
C GLN A 296 3.03 -15.52 -18.08
N ILE A 297 2.43 -15.55 -16.88
CA ILE A 297 1.78 -16.76 -16.36
C ILE A 297 0.60 -17.15 -17.25
N ALA A 298 -0.24 -16.20 -17.67
CA ALA A 298 -1.37 -16.48 -18.57
C ALA A 298 -0.91 -17.13 -19.89
N ALA A 299 0.16 -16.59 -20.49
CA ALA A 299 0.75 -17.18 -21.69
C ALA A 299 1.29 -18.60 -21.43
N GLY A 300 2.01 -18.81 -20.32
CA GLY A 300 2.50 -20.13 -19.91
C GLY A 300 1.37 -21.13 -19.62
N ASN A 301 0.26 -20.66 -19.08
CA ASN A 301 -0.91 -21.49 -18.78
C ASN A 301 -1.65 -21.89 -20.07
N THR A 302 -1.67 -21.00 -21.06
CA THR A 302 -2.18 -21.31 -22.41
C THR A 302 -1.34 -22.39 -23.09
N ASP A 303 -0.01 -22.30 -23.00
CA ASP A 303 0.91 -23.34 -23.50
C ASP A 303 0.69 -24.67 -22.77
N LEU A 304 0.54 -24.64 -21.44
CA LEU A 304 0.25 -25.83 -20.65
C LEU A 304 -1.10 -26.46 -21.02
N SER A 305 -2.13 -25.65 -21.30
CA SER A 305 -3.42 -26.13 -21.80
C SER A 305 -3.24 -26.91 -23.10
N ALA A 306 -2.57 -26.30 -24.09
CA ALA A 306 -2.34 -26.93 -25.39
C ALA A 306 -1.58 -28.26 -25.26
N ARG A 307 -0.54 -28.30 -24.42
CA ARG A 307 0.22 -29.54 -24.16
C ARG A 307 -0.60 -30.60 -23.43
N THR A 308 -1.53 -30.18 -22.56
CA THR A 308 -2.44 -31.10 -21.85
C THR A 308 -3.47 -31.69 -22.81
N GLU A 309 -3.97 -30.89 -23.75
CA GLU A 309 -4.85 -31.35 -24.84
C GLU A 309 -4.13 -32.33 -25.77
N ASP A 310 -2.89 -32.00 -26.21
CA ASP A 310 -2.06 -32.89 -27.02
C ASP A 310 -1.76 -34.22 -26.30
N GLN A 311 -1.51 -34.15 -24.99
CA GLN A 311 -1.29 -35.33 -24.16
C GLN A 311 -2.56 -36.18 -24.04
N ALA A 312 -3.73 -35.55 -23.88
CA ALA A 312 -5.01 -36.27 -23.86
C ALA A 312 -5.26 -37.00 -25.19
N ALA A 313 -5.04 -36.33 -26.33
CA ALA A 313 -5.16 -36.94 -27.65
C ALA A 313 -4.18 -38.12 -27.83
N SER A 314 -2.93 -37.96 -27.38
CA SER A 314 -1.92 -39.03 -27.43
C SER A 314 -2.29 -40.22 -26.55
N LEU A 315 -2.88 -39.97 -25.37
CA LEU A 315 -3.38 -41.02 -24.48
C LEU A 315 -4.56 -41.78 -25.09
N GLU A 316 -5.47 -41.08 -25.77
CA GLU A 316 -6.60 -41.71 -26.47
C GLU A 316 -6.13 -42.61 -27.62
N GLU A 317 -5.17 -42.15 -28.43
CA GLU A 317 -4.56 -42.97 -29.49
C GLU A 317 -3.82 -44.19 -28.91
N THR A 318 -3.08 -43.99 -27.82
CA THR A 318 -2.36 -45.08 -27.13
C THR A 318 -3.35 -46.10 -26.54
N ALA A 319 -4.43 -45.64 -25.91
CA ALA A 319 -5.46 -46.53 -25.36
C ALA A 319 -6.11 -47.37 -26.46
N SER A 320 -6.48 -46.76 -27.59
CA SER A 320 -7.02 -47.46 -28.76
C SER A 320 -6.03 -48.49 -29.33
N ALA A 321 -4.74 -48.12 -29.44
CA ALA A 321 -3.69 -49.05 -29.87
C ALA A 321 -3.53 -50.23 -28.90
N MET A 322 -3.64 -49.99 -27.59
CA MET A 322 -3.58 -51.04 -26.56
C MET A 322 -4.80 -51.96 -26.59
N GLU A 323 -6.00 -51.45 -26.87
CA GLU A 323 -7.19 -52.29 -27.09
C GLU A 323 -7.00 -53.22 -28.30
N GLN A 324 -6.48 -52.68 -29.40
CA GLN A 324 -6.19 -53.48 -30.59
C GLN A 324 -5.10 -54.53 -30.32
N LEU A 325 -4.04 -54.17 -29.58
CA LEU A 325 -2.99 -55.11 -29.15
C LEU A 325 -3.57 -56.21 -28.25
N THR A 326 -4.41 -55.86 -27.28
CA THR A 326 -5.09 -56.81 -26.39
C THR A 326 -5.91 -57.81 -27.20
N ALA A 327 -6.69 -57.33 -28.18
CA ALA A 327 -7.47 -58.19 -29.06
C ALA A 327 -6.58 -59.14 -29.87
N THR A 328 -5.45 -58.65 -30.39
CA THR A 328 -4.51 -59.44 -31.20
C THR A 328 -3.80 -60.50 -30.37
N VAL A 329 -3.37 -60.18 -29.15
CA VAL A 329 -2.74 -61.13 -28.21
C VAL A 329 -3.73 -62.22 -27.78
N LYS A 330 -4.98 -61.84 -27.49
CA LYS A 330 -6.04 -62.81 -27.17
C LYS A 330 -6.35 -63.74 -28.35
N GLN A 331 -6.35 -63.20 -29.57
CA GLN A 331 -6.50 -63.99 -30.78
C GLN A 331 -5.31 -64.95 -30.99
N ASN A 332 -4.08 -64.50 -30.70
CA ASN A 332 -2.89 -65.35 -30.77
C ASN A 332 -2.93 -66.50 -29.77
N ASP A 333 -3.35 -66.26 -28.52
CA ASP A 333 -3.54 -67.32 -27.52
C ASP A 333 -4.59 -68.35 -27.98
N ALA A 334 -5.73 -67.88 -28.49
CA ALA A 334 -6.78 -68.75 -29.03
C ALA A 334 -6.28 -69.58 -30.23
N ASN A 335 -5.56 -68.94 -31.16
CA ASN A 335 -4.96 -69.61 -32.33
C ASN A 335 -3.92 -70.66 -31.91
N ALA A 336 -3.07 -70.35 -30.92
CA ALA A 336 -2.08 -71.27 -30.40
C ALA A 336 -2.75 -72.50 -29.75
N ARG A 337 -3.79 -72.30 -28.94
CA ARG A 337 -4.57 -73.41 -28.37
C ARG A 337 -5.24 -74.27 -29.44
N GLN A 338 -5.82 -73.63 -30.47
CA GLN A 338 -6.45 -74.36 -31.58
C GLN A 338 -5.41 -75.15 -32.39
N ALA A 339 -4.27 -74.54 -32.72
CA ALA A 339 -3.17 -75.20 -33.41
C ALA A 339 -2.60 -76.36 -32.59
N ASN A 340 -2.50 -76.21 -31.26
CA ASN A 340 -2.10 -77.28 -30.36
C ASN A 340 -3.05 -78.47 -30.41
N GLN A 341 -4.36 -78.24 -30.44
CA GLN A 341 -5.37 -79.30 -30.58
C GLN A 341 -5.28 -79.99 -31.95
N LEU A 342 -5.09 -79.23 -33.02
CA LEU A 342 -4.89 -79.76 -34.38
C LEU A 342 -3.63 -80.63 -34.46
N ALA A 343 -2.53 -80.18 -33.85
CA ALA A 343 -1.28 -80.93 -33.77
C ALA A 343 -1.48 -82.23 -32.99
N HIS A 344 -2.16 -82.20 -31.83
CA HIS A 344 -2.50 -83.41 -31.09
C HIS A 344 -3.29 -84.42 -31.94
N ASN A 345 -4.34 -83.97 -32.63
CA ASN A 345 -5.14 -84.83 -33.51
C ASN A 345 -4.29 -85.41 -34.66
N ALA A 346 -3.42 -84.60 -35.27
CA ALA A 346 -2.52 -85.06 -36.33
C ALA A 346 -1.50 -86.09 -35.83
N SER A 347 -0.98 -85.92 -34.61
CA SER A 347 -0.08 -86.88 -33.95
C SER A 347 -0.78 -88.22 -33.73
N ASP A 348 -2.04 -88.21 -33.29
CA ASP A 348 -2.82 -89.43 -33.07
C ASP A 348 -3.12 -90.16 -34.39
N ILE A 349 -3.46 -89.43 -35.45
CA ILE A 349 -3.64 -90.00 -36.80
C ILE A 349 -2.31 -90.61 -37.30
N ALA A 350 -1.19 -89.92 -37.12
CA ALA A 350 0.12 -90.42 -37.52
C ALA A 350 0.53 -91.69 -36.74
N LYS A 351 0.25 -91.76 -35.43
CA LYS A 351 0.45 -92.97 -34.61
C LYS A 351 -0.41 -94.14 -35.09
N GLN A 352 -1.69 -93.89 -35.39
CA GLN A 352 -2.58 -94.91 -35.95
C GLN A 352 -2.09 -95.41 -37.32
N GLY A 353 -1.67 -94.50 -38.20
CA GLY A 353 -1.10 -94.87 -39.49
C GLY A 353 0.21 -95.66 -39.36
N GLY A 354 1.06 -95.30 -38.39
CA GLY A 354 2.26 -96.08 -38.06
C GLY A 354 1.94 -97.51 -37.60
N ALA A 355 0.89 -97.69 -36.78
CA ALA A 355 0.43 -99.01 -36.34
C ALA A 355 -0.08 -99.87 -37.52
N ILE A 356 -0.85 -99.28 -38.44
CA ILE A 356 -1.32 -99.97 -39.66
C ILE A 356 -0.13 -100.37 -40.54
N VAL A 357 0.84 -99.48 -40.71
CA VAL A 357 2.06 -99.78 -41.48
C VAL A 357 2.84 -100.94 -40.86
N ALA A 358 2.96 -101.00 -39.53
CA ALA A 358 3.58 -102.13 -38.83
C ALA A 358 2.86 -103.46 -39.10
N GLU A 359 1.52 -103.46 -39.08
CA GLU A 359 0.70 -104.65 -39.41
C GLU A 359 0.92 -105.10 -40.88
N VAL A 360 1.09 -104.15 -41.81
CA VAL A 360 1.42 -104.45 -43.22
C VAL A 360 2.81 -105.07 -43.35
N VAL A 361 3.82 -104.58 -42.60
CA VAL A 361 5.16 -105.19 -42.58
C VAL A 361 5.09 -106.64 -42.08
N ASP A 362 4.37 -106.89 -40.98
CA ASP A 362 4.19 -108.25 -40.45
C ASP A 362 3.52 -109.18 -41.46
N THR A 363 2.51 -108.67 -42.19
CA THR A 363 1.82 -109.42 -43.24
C THR A 363 2.75 -109.71 -44.43
N MET A 364 3.56 -108.74 -44.86
CA MET A 364 4.54 -108.95 -45.93
C MET A 364 5.63 -109.95 -45.53
N ALA A 365 6.08 -109.94 -44.27
CA ALA A 365 7.00 -110.93 -43.73
C ALA A 365 6.38 -112.35 -43.77
N ALA A 366 5.11 -112.49 -43.36
CA ALA A 366 4.40 -113.76 -43.44
C ALA A 366 4.21 -114.25 -44.90
N ILE A 367 3.93 -113.36 -45.84
CA ILE A 367 3.84 -113.67 -47.28
C ILE A 367 5.20 -114.13 -47.81
N ASN A 368 6.29 -113.45 -47.45
CA ASN A 368 7.64 -113.81 -47.83
C ASN A 368 8.02 -115.22 -47.32
N ASP A 369 7.74 -115.51 -46.04
CA ASP A 369 7.97 -116.83 -45.45
C ASP A 369 7.12 -117.92 -46.11
N SER A 370 5.85 -117.64 -46.41
CA SER A 370 4.98 -118.56 -47.15
C SER A 370 5.50 -118.81 -48.57
N SER A 371 6.01 -117.79 -49.25
CA SER A 371 6.55 -117.89 -50.61
C SER A 371 7.83 -118.74 -50.64
N ARG A 372 8.73 -118.59 -49.66
CA ARG A 372 9.91 -119.45 -49.49
C ARG A 372 9.54 -120.93 -49.30
N LYS A 373 8.54 -121.21 -48.47
CA LYS A 373 8.02 -122.58 -48.31
C LYS A 373 7.49 -123.15 -49.63
N ILE A 374 6.84 -122.33 -50.46
CA ILE A 374 6.40 -122.75 -51.80
C ILE A 374 7.62 -123.09 -52.67
N VAL A 375 8.68 -122.27 -52.68
CA VAL A 375 9.93 -122.57 -53.42
C VAL A 375 10.53 -123.91 -53.00
N ASP A 376 10.53 -124.22 -51.71
CA ASP A 376 11.01 -125.50 -51.18
C ASP A 376 10.15 -126.67 -51.69
N ILE A 377 8.82 -126.55 -51.64
CA ILE A 377 7.88 -127.55 -52.15
C ILE A 377 8.07 -127.77 -53.66
N ILE A 378 8.22 -126.70 -54.44
CA ILE A 378 8.45 -126.77 -55.88
C ILE A 378 9.80 -127.44 -56.19
N SER A 379 10.82 -127.19 -55.37
CA SER A 379 12.11 -127.86 -55.49
C SER A 379 12.01 -129.37 -55.21
N VAL A 380 11.17 -129.79 -54.26
CA VAL A 380 10.85 -131.21 -54.04
C VAL A 380 10.09 -131.80 -55.24
N ILE A 381 9.13 -131.07 -55.83
CA ILE A 381 8.37 -131.52 -57.01
C ILE A 381 9.30 -131.69 -58.22
N ASP A 382 10.22 -130.76 -58.48
CA ASP A 382 11.23 -130.90 -59.53
C ASP A 382 12.15 -132.10 -59.26
N GLY A 383 12.52 -132.33 -58.00
CA GLY A 383 13.25 -133.52 -57.57
C GLY A 383 12.49 -134.83 -57.84
N ILE A 384 11.19 -134.88 -57.54
CA ILE A 384 10.32 -136.04 -57.86
C ILE A 384 10.21 -136.22 -59.37
N ALA A 385 10.03 -135.14 -60.13
CA ALA A 385 9.99 -135.18 -61.59
C ALA A 385 11.31 -135.73 -62.18
N PHE A 386 12.46 -135.30 -61.65
CA PHE A 386 13.76 -135.82 -62.03
C PHE A 386 13.91 -137.31 -61.70
N GLN A 387 13.56 -137.73 -60.49
CA GLN A 387 13.56 -139.15 -60.09
C GLN A 387 12.66 -139.99 -60.99
N THR A 388 11.46 -139.48 -61.30
CA THR A 388 10.48 -140.14 -62.20
C THR A 388 11.02 -140.26 -63.62
N ASN A 389 11.71 -139.23 -64.13
CA ASN A 389 12.37 -139.25 -65.43
C ASN A 389 13.50 -140.30 -65.48
N ILE A 390 14.28 -140.48 -64.39
CA ILE A 390 15.31 -141.54 -64.30
C ILE A 390 14.68 -142.93 -64.21
N LEU A 391 13.63 -143.11 -63.40
CA LEU A 391 12.87 -144.36 -63.29
C LEU A 391 12.27 -144.77 -64.65
N ALA A 392 11.68 -143.81 -65.35
CA ALA A 392 11.10 -144.02 -66.67
C ALA A 392 12.16 -144.34 -67.73
N LEU A 393 13.34 -143.70 -67.68
CA LEU A 393 14.48 -144.05 -68.52
C LEU A 393 14.96 -145.48 -68.26
N ASN A 394 15.13 -145.86 -66.99
CA ASN A 394 15.53 -147.22 -66.60
C ASN A 394 14.50 -148.25 -67.07
N ALA A 395 13.21 -147.96 -66.93
CA ALA A 395 12.12 -148.81 -67.42
C ALA A 395 12.11 -148.92 -68.95
N ALA A 396 12.36 -147.83 -69.68
CA ALA A 396 12.48 -147.85 -71.14
C ALA A 396 13.68 -148.68 -71.62
N VAL A 397 14.81 -148.61 -70.91
CA VAL A 397 16.01 -149.43 -71.18
C VAL A 397 15.72 -150.91 -70.93
N GLU A 398 15.09 -151.27 -69.81
CA GLU A 398 14.75 -152.67 -69.50
C GLU A 398 13.67 -153.22 -70.46
N ALA A 399 12.71 -152.38 -70.87
CA ALA A 399 11.73 -152.74 -71.90
C ALA A 399 12.38 -152.98 -73.28
N ALA A 400 13.39 -152.20 -73.65
CA ALA A 400 14.18 -152.44 -74.87
C ALA A 400 15.00 -153.75 -74.77
N ARG A 401 15.44 -154.12 -73.57
CA ARG A 401 16.18 -155.36 -73.27
C ARG A 401 15.30 -156.62 -73.40
N ALA A 402 14.00 -156.50 -73.15
CA ALA A 402 13.01 -157.59 -73.27
C ALA A 402 12.51 -157.85 -74.71
N GLY A 403 12.98 -157.10 -75.71
CA GLY A 403 12.63 -157.31 -77.13
C GLY A 403 11.14 -157.09 -77.44
N GLU A 404 10.54 -157.93 -78.30
CA GLU A 404 9.13 -157.80 -78.73
C GLU A 404 8.11 -157.86 -77.58
N GLN A 405 8.42 -158.53 -76.46
CA GLN A 405 7.52 -158.64 -75.31
C GLN A 405 7.47 -157.35 -74.47
N GLY A 406 8.46 -156.46 -74.61
CA GLY A 406 8.57 -155.20 -73.86
C GLY A 406 7.94 -153.98 -74.55
N ARG A 407 7.42 -154.12 -75.77
CA ARG A 407 6.97 -153.01 -76.62
C ARG A 407 5.91 -152.11 -75.96
N GLY A 408 4.91 -152.71 -75.30
CA GLY A 408 3.88 -151.95 -74.58
C GLY A 408 4.43 -151.18 -73.38
N PHE A 409 5.38 -151.78 -72.65
CA PHE A 409 6.05 -151.13 -71.52
C PHE A 409 6.97 -150.00 -71.96
N ALA A 410 7.64 -150.11 -73.12
CA ALA A 410 8.49 -149.05 -73.67
C ALA A 410 7.70 -147.78 -74.04
N VAL A 411 6.46 -147.93 -74.53
CA VAL A 411 5.57 -146.80 -74.83
C VAL A 411 5.13 -146.10 -73.54
N VAL A 412 4.69 -146.87 -72.53
CA VAL A 412 4.30 -146.32 -71.22
C VAL A 412 5.49 -145.62 -70.55
N ALA A 413 6.68 -146.24 -70.58
CA ALA A 413 7.90 -145.63 -70.03
C ALA A 413 8.26 -144.31 -70.74
N THR A 414 8.08 -144.23 -72.06
CA THR A 414 8.29 -142.99 -72.83
C THR A 414 7.26 -141.91 -72.46
N GLU A 415 5.99 -142.27 -72.28
CA GLU A 415 4.94 -141.33 -71.89
C GLU A 415 5.15 -140.81 -70.46
N VAL A 416 5.50 -141.68 -69.52
CA VAL A 416 5.87 -141.30 -68.13
C VAL A 416 7.09 -140.38 -68.13
N ARG A 417 8.07 -140.63 -69.00
CA ARG A 417 9.25 -139.77 -69.15
C ARG A 417 8.87 -138.38 -69.67
N ASN A 418 8.01 -138.31 -70.68
CA ASN A 418 7.54 -137.04 -71.24
C ASN A 418 6.74 -136.25 -70.19
N LEU A 419 5.86 -136.92 -69.43
CA LEU A 419 5.13 -136.31 -68.33
C LEU A 419 6.06 -135.79 -67.23
N ALA A 420 7.13 -136.53 -66.89
CA ALA A 420 8.14 -136.11 -65.94
C ALA A 420 8.93 -134.88 -66.42
N GLN A 421 9.32 -134.83 -67.70
CA GLN A 421 9.97 -133.65 -68.30
C GLN A 421 9.03 -132.43 -68.32
N ARG A 422 7.76 -132.61 -68.67
CA ARG A 422 6.73 -131.56 -68.61
C ARG A 422 6.51 -131.05 -67.18
N SER A 423 6.50 -131.96 -66.19
CA SER A 423 6.35 -131.62 -64.78
C SER A 423 7.56 -130.82 -64.26
N SER A 424 8.78 -131.19 -64.67
CA SER A 424 10.00 -130.43 -64.33
C SER A 424 10.01 -129.04 -64.98
N ALA A 425 9.61 -128.93 -66.25
CA ALA A 425 9.50 -127.64 -66.92
C ALA A 425 8.47 -126.71 -66.24
N ALA A 426 7.27 -127.24 -65.93
CA ALA A 426 6.25 -126.50 -65.20
C ALA A 426 6.69 -126.12 -63.78
N ALA A 427 7.39 -127.01 -63.06
CA ALA A 427 7.95 -126.71 -61.74
C ALA A 427 8.97 -125.56 -61.81
N LYS A 428 9.84 -125.54 -62.82
CA LYS A 428 10.80 -124.44 -63.03
C LYS A 428 10.12 -123.10 -63.37
N GLU A 429 9.07 -123.13 -64.19
CA GLU A 429 8.28 -121.95 -64.51
C GLU A 429 7.56 -121.39 -63.26
N VAL A 430 6.93 -122.25 -62.46
CA VAL A 430 6.33 -121.86 -61.18
C VAL A 430 7.40 -121.32 -60.22
N LYS A 431 8.57 -121.96 -60.13
CA LYS A 431 9.68 -121.48 -59.30
C LYS A 431 10.08 -120.06 -59.69
N GLN A 432 10.27 -119.79 -60.98
CA GLN A 432 10.63 -118.46 -61.47
C GLN A 432 9.56 -117.40 -61.13
N LEU A 433 8.27 -117.73 -61.25
CA LEU A 433 7.17 -116.83 -60.87
C LEU A 433 7.14 -116.54 -59.37
N ILE A 434 7.42 -117.56 -58.54
CA ILE A 434 7.50 -117.39 -57.08
C ILE A 434 8.74 -116.59 -56.70
N ASP A 435 9.91 -116.85 -57.30
CA ASP A 435 11.13 -116.06 -57.07
C ASP A 435 10.88 -114.58 -57.40
N THR A 436 10.22 -114.29 -58.54
CA THR A 436 9.81 -112.92 -58.90
C THR A 436 8.83 -112.32 -57.89
N SER A 437 7.93 -113.13 -57.32
CA SER A 437 6.98 -112.68 -56.29
C SER A 437 7.68 -112.38 -54.97
N VAL A 438 8.69 -113.18 -54.58
CA VAL A 438 9.55 -112.94 -53.42
C VAL A 438 10.29 -111.61 -53.57
N ASP A 439 10.90 -111.36 -54.73
CA ASP A 439 11.60 -110.09 -55.01
C ASP A 439 10.65 -108.88 -54.91
N ASN A 440 9.42 -109.01 -55.44
CA ASN A 440 8.41 -107.96 -55.34
C ASN A 440 7.94 -107.72 -53.89
N VAL A 441 7.77 -108.78 -53.10
CA VAL A 441 7.41 -108.67 -51.69
C VAL A 441 8.55 -108.03 -50.90
N GLU A 442 9.81 -108.40 -51.15
CA GLU A 442 10.97 -107.80 -50.48
C GLU A 442 11.10 -106.30 -50.78
N ASN A 443 10.89 -105.90 -52.04
CA ASN A 443 10.83 -104.49 -52.42
C ASN A 443 9.65 -103.77 -51.77
N GLY A 444 8.48 -104.42 -51.70
CA GLY A 444 7.30 -103.93 -50.99
C GLY A 444 7.58 -103.68 -49.51
N THR A 445 8.22 -104.64 -48.82
CA THR A 445 8.61 -104.52 -47.41
C THR A 445 9.51 -103.31 -47.18
N LYS A 446 10.53 -103.10 -48.03
CA LYS A 446 11.43 -101.93 -47.92
C LYS A 446 10.69 -100.59 -48.05
N LEU A 447 9.74 -100.50 -48.99
CA LEU A 447 8.93 -99.28 -49.17
C LEU A 447 8.01 -99.03 -47.96
N VAL A 448 7.43 -100.08 -47.40
CA VAL A 448 6.54 -99.99 -46.23
C VAL A 448 7.33 -99.66 -44.96
N GLU A 449 8.53 -100.22 -44.76
CA GLU A 449 9.44 -99.83 -43.67
C GLU A 449 9.82 -98.35 -43.76
N GLN A 450 10.15 -97.87 -44.97
CA GLN A 450 10.44 -96.46 -45.20
C GLN A 450 9.23 -95.58 -44.90
N ALA A 451 8.03 -95.98 -45.30
CA ALA A 451 6.79 -95.30 -44.94
C ALA A 451 6.59 -95.26 -43.41
N GLY A 452 6.87 -96.35 -42.70
CA GLY A 452 6.80 -96.42 -41.25
C GLY A 452 7.76 -95.46 -40.56
N SER A 453 9.02 -95.40 -41.03
CA SER A 453 10.00 -94.44 -40.53
C SER A 453 9.58 -92.98 -40.75
N THR A 454 8.92 -92.70 -41.88
CA THR A 454 8.40 -91.37 -42.22
C THR A 454 7.24 -90.99 -41.29
N MET A 455 6.36 -91.93 -40.96
CA MET A 455 5.28 -91.70 -39.98
C MET A 455 5.86 -91.37 -38.59
N GLN A 456 6.92 -92.06 -38.17
CA GLN A 456 7.60 -91.73 -36.91
C GLN A 456 8.21 -90.31 -36.92
N GLN A 457 8.81 -89.90 -38.04
CA GLN A 457 9.32 -88.54 -38.20
C GLN A 457 8.20 -87.49 -38.18
N ILE A 458 7.03 -87.79 -38.74
CA ILE A 458 5.84 -86.93 -38.65
C ILE A 458 5.41 -86.76 -37.19
N VAL A 459 5.32 -87.85 -36.41
CA VAL A 459 4.97 -87.78 -34.98
C VAL A 459 5.93 -86.87 -34.22
N THR A 460 7.24 -87.03 -34.41
CA THR A 460 8.26 -86.18 -33.78
C THR A 460 8.14 -84.71 -34.21
N SER A 461 7.91 -84.45 -35.49
CA SER A 461 7.76 -83.07 -36.00
C SER A 461 6.50 -82.38 -35.48
N VAL A 462 5.39 -83.12 -35.38
CA VAL A 462 4.14 -82.63 -34.82
C VAL A 462 4.29 -82.37 -33.31
N GLN A 463 5.04 -83.20 -32.59
CA GLN A 463 5.36 -82.97 -31.18
C GLN A 463 6.09 -81.62 -30.99
N HIS A 464 7.06 -81.32 -31.86
CA HIS A 464 7.75 -80.02 -31.83
C HIS A 464 6.80 -78.84 -32.12
N VAL A 465 5.79 -79.02 -32.98
CA VAL A 465 4.76 -77.99 -33.19
C VAL A 465 3.93 -77.77 -31.93
N THR A 466 3.51 -78.84 -31.24
CA THR A 466 2.80 -78.78 -29.96
C THR A 466 3.60 -78.00 -28.91
N ASP A 467 4.91 -78.29 -28.78
CA ASP A 467 5.78 -77.60 -27.81
C ASP A 467 5.86 -76.09 -28.11
N VAL A 468 6.08 -75.71 -29.37
CA VAL A 468 6.12 -74.29 -29.80
C VAL A 468 4.77 -73.60 -29.56
N MET A 469 3.64 -74.26 -29.82
CA MET A 469 2.33 -73.69 -29.53
C MET A 469 2.10 -73.50 -28.02
N GLY A 470 2.63 -74.39 -27.19
CA GLY A 470 2.65 -74.24 -25.74
C GLY A 470 3.43 -73.00 -25.30
N GLU A 471 4.63 -72.78 -25.84
CA GLU A 471 5.44 -71.59 -25.58
C GLU A 471 4.74 -70.30 -26.04
N ILE A 472 4.11 -70.30 -27.22
CA ILE A 472 3.36 -69.13 -27.73
C ILE A 472 2.16 -68.80 -26.83
N SER A 473 1.43 -69.81 -26.35
CA SER A 473 0.30 -69.58 -25.43
C SER A 473 0.79 -69.01 -24.09
N ALA A 474 1.87 -69.54 -23.53
CA ALA A 474 2.49 -69.00 -22.31
C ALA A 474 2.96 -67.55 -22.49
N ALA A 475 3.67 -67.26 -23.58
CA ALA A 475 4.13 -65.90 -23.90
C ALA A 475 2.96 -64.93 -24.14
N SER A 476 1.91 -65.38 -24.84
CA SER A 476 0.70 -64.56 -25.08
C SER A 476 -0.05 -64.27 -23.79
N HIS A 477 -0.07 -65.22 -22.85
CA HIS A 477 -0.66 -65.00 -21.53
C HIS A 477 0.12 -63.96 -20.71
N GLU A 478 1.45 -64.04 -20.70
CA GLU A 478 2.32 -63.05 -20.05
C GLU A 478 2.19 -61.66 -20.69
N GLN A 479 2.13 -61.58 -22.03
CA GLN A 479 1.85 -60.33 -22.74
C GLN A 479 0.50 -59.73 -22.34
N SER A 480 -0.55 -60.56 -22.17
CA SER A 480 -1.85 -60.08 -21.73
C SER A 480 -1.79 -59.45 -20.33
N LEU A 481 -1.05 -60.04 -19.40
CA LEU A 481 -0.85 -59.48 -18.05
C LEU A 481 -0.05 -58.18 -18.11
N GLY A 482 1.00 -58.13 -18.93
CA GLY A 482 1.79 -56.91 -19.14
C GLY A 482 0.96 -55.77 -19.74
N ILE A 483 0.08 -56.08 -20.71
CA ILE A 483 -0.84 -55.11 -21.30
C ILE A 483 -1.83 -54.58 -20.26
N GLU A 484 -2.34 -55.43 -19.35
CA GLU A 484 -3.25 -55.00 -18.29
C GLU A 484 -2.60 -53.99 -17.33
N GLU A 485 -1.33 -54.18 -16.98
CA GLU A 485 -0.57 -53.20 -16.18
C GLU A 485 -0.34 -51.89 -16.94
N VAL A 486 -0.01 -51.95 -18.24
CA VAL A 486 0.09 -50.74 -19.07
C VAL A 486 -1.24 -50.02 -19.15
N HIS A 487 -2.36 -50.74 -19.24
CA HIS A 487 -3.69 -50.15 -19.26
C HIS A 487 -4.00 -49.40 -17.95
N LYS A 488 -3.63 -49.96 -16.79
CA LYS A 488 -3.74 -49.27 -15.49
C LYS A 488 -2.89 -47.99 -15.46
N ALA A 489 -1.68 -48.03 -16.01
CA ALA A 489 -0.80 -46.86 -16.08
C ALA A 489 -1.39 -45.75 -16.98
N ILE A 490 -1.98 -46.11 -18.12
CA ILE A 490 -2.67 -45.17 -19.01
C ILE A 490 -3.87 -44.53 -18.30
N ALA A 491 -4.68 -45.31 -17.57
CA ALA A 491 -5.81 -44.77 -16.81
C ALA A 491 -5.36 -43.78 -15.73
N LEU A 492 -4.23 -44.03 -15.06
CA LEU A 492 -3.65 -43.09 -14.10
C LEU A 492 -3.15 -41.81 -14.80
N MET A 493 -2.52 -41.94 -15.97
CA MET A 493 -2.07 -40.80 -16.77
C MET A 493 -3.24 -39.94 -17.26
N ASP A 494 -4.36 -40.56 -17.65
CA ASP A 494 -5.60 -39.85 -18.00
C ASP A 494 -6.13 -39.05 -16.81
N GLN A 495 -6.21 -39.66 -15.63
CA GLN A 495 -6.62 -38.96 -14.40
C GLN A 495 -5.73 -37.74 -14.10
N VAL A 496 -4.41 -37.87 -14.23
CA VAL A 496 -3.47 -36.75 -14.04
C VAL A 496 -3.66 -35.69 -15.13
N THR A 497 -3.92 -36.09 -16.37
CA THR A 497 -4.17 -35.18 -17.50
C THR A 497 -5.44 -34.35 -17.28
N GLN A 498 -6.53 -34.99 -16.83
CA GLN A 498 -7.76 -34.29 -16.44
C GLN A 498 -7.55 -33.36 -15.25
N HIS A 499 -6.76 -33.78 -14.25
CA HIS A 499 -6.42 -32.93 -13.12
C HIS A 499 -5.60 -31.71 -13.55
N ASN A 500 -4.64 -31.88 -14.46
CA ASN A 500 -3.86 -30.79 -15.03
C ASN A 500 -4.77 -29.80 -15.78
N ALA A 501 -5.74 -30.29 -16.56
CA ALA A 501 -6.71 -29.42 -17.23
C ALA A 501 -7.51 -28.58 -16.22
N ALA A 502 -8.00 -29.19 -15.14
CA ALA A 502 -8.69 -28.46 -14.07
C ALA A 502 -7.78 -27.44 -13.37
N LEU A 503 -6.51 -27.78 -13.11
CA LEU A 503 -5.53 -26.87 -12.52
C LEU A 503 -5.23 -25.69 -13.46
N VAL A 504 -5.15 -25.94 -14.77
CA VAL A 504 -4.98 -24.88 -15.78
C VAL A 504 -6.17 -23.93 -15.75
N GLU A 505 -7.41 -24.41 -15.73
CA GLU A 505 -8.60 -23.55 -15.61
C GLU A 505 -8.57 -22.70 -14.32
N GLN A 506 -8.26 -23.32 -13.18
CA GLN A 506 -8.15 -22.62 -11.91
C GLN A 506 -7.03 -21.57 -11.90
N ALA A 507 -5.87 -21.90 -12.46
CA ALA A 507 -4.75 -20.99 -12.58
C ALA A 507 -5.09 -19.81 -13.50
N SER A 508 -5.78 -20.04 -14.62
CA SER A 508 -6.23 -18.97 -15.52
C SER A 508 -7.17 -17.99 -14.81
N ALA A 509 -8.12 -18.49 -14.02
CA ALA A 509 -9.03 -17.65 -13.24
C ALA A 509 -8.29 -16.84 -12.16
N ALA A 510 -7.33 -17.45 -11.47
CA ALA A 510 -6.50 -16.79 -10.47
C ALA A 510 -5.63 -15.67 -11.10
N VAL A 511 -5.04 -15.94 -12.26
CA VAL A 511 -4.23 -14.97 -13.00
C VAL A 511 -5.06 -13.79 -13.49
N ALA A 512 -6.28 -14.03 -14.00
CA ALA A 512 -7.21 -12.96 -14.36
C ALA A 512 -7.52 -12.06 -13.15
N THR A 513 -7.77 -12.66 -11.99
CA THR A 513 -8.01 -11.93 -10.73
C THR A 513 -6.79 -11.10 -10.31
N LEU A 514 -5.57 -11.64 -10.44
CA LEU A 514 -4.33 -10.89 -10.15
C LEU A 514 -4.15 -9.70 -11.10
N GLN A 515 -4.52 -9.85 -12.36
CA GLN A 515 -4.43 -8.81 -13.36
C GLN A 515 -5.43 -7.68 -13.08
N ASP A 516 -6.67 -8.02 -12.73
CA ASP A 516 -7.67 -7.06 -12.26
C ASP A 516 -7.22 -6.34 -10.98
N GLN A 517 -6.63 -7.06 -10.03
CA GLN A 517 -6.12 -6.48 -8.79
C GLN A 517 -4.97 -5.50 -9.05
N ALA A 518 -4.07 -5.81 -9.99
CA ALA A 518 -3.00 -4.91 -10.40
C ALA A 518 -3.55 -3.62 -11.05
N VAL A 519 -4.57 -3.74 -11.91
CA VAL A 519 -5.25 -2.58 -12.52
C VAL A 519 -5.93 -1.74 -11.44
N ASN A 520 -6.65 -2.37 -10.51
CA ASN A 520 -7.34 -1.70 -9.41
C ASN A 520 -6.35 -0.98 -8.48
N LEU A 521 -5.22 -1.60 -8.15
CA LEU A 521 -4.14 -0.96 -7.38
C LEU A 521 -3.59 0.26 -8.11
N ASN A 522 -3.29 0.13 -9.41
CA ASN A 522 -2.77 1.23 -10.21
C ASN A 522 -3.79 2.39 -10.32
N HIS A 523 -5.08 2.09 -10.43
CA HIS A 523 -6.15 3.10 -10.41
C HIS A 523 -6.28 3.78 -9.04
N ALA A 524 -6.23 3.01 -7.95
CA ALA A 524 -6.33 3.52 -6.59
C ALA A 524 -5.18 4.49 -6.25
N VAL A 525 -3.94 4.16 -6.66
CA VAL A 525 -2.79 5.07 -6.52
C VAL A 525 -2.66 6.07 -7.67
N GLY A 526 -3.52 5.94 -8.69
CA GLY A 526 -3.61 6.84 -9.85
C GLY A 526 -4.06 8.25 -9.48
N VAL A 527 -4.81 8.39 -8.38
CA VAL A 527 -5.26 9.68 -7.82
C VAL A 527 -4.08 10.56 -7.41
N PHE A 528 -2.95 9.96 -7.01
CA PHE A 528 -1.74 10.69 -6.63
C PHE A 528 -0.92 11.08 -7.88
N GLN A 529 -0.79 12.38 -8.11
CA GLN A 529 -0.01 12.94 -9.21
C GLN A 529 1.45 13.07 -8.79
N LEU A 530 2.32 12.29 -9.42
CA LEU A 530 3.76 12.26 -9.13
C LEU A 530 4.58 13.22 -9.99
N GLU A 531 4.01 13.64 -11.11
CA GLU A 531 4.56 14.65 -12.01
C GLU A 531 3.52 15.74 -12.19
N PRO A 532 3.94 17.00 -12.42
CA PRO A 532 3.00 18.04 -12.79
C PRO A 532 2.26 17.57 -14.05
N PRO A 533 0.95 17.83 -14.19
CA PRO A 533 0.29 17.62 -15.47
C PRO A 533 1.08 18.43 -16.49
N SER A 534 1.84 17.72 -17.33
CA SER A 534 2.51 18.37 -18.45
C SER A 534 1.41 19.07 -19.19
N ALA A 535 1.53 20.41 -19.31
CA ALA A 535 0.75 21.15 -20.29
C ALA A 535 0.97 20.39 -21.59
N LEU A 536 -0.06 19.68 -22.03
CA LEU A 536 -0.07 18.90 -23.25
C LEU A 536 0.54 19.80 -24.31
N ALA A 537 1.78 19.53 -24.70
CA ALA A 537 2.23 19.93 -26.01
C ALA A 537 1.18 19.32 -26.94
N PRO A 538 0.46 20.13 -27.74
CA PRO A 538 -0.56 19.59 -28.61
C PRO A 538 0.13 18.51 -29.43
N MET A 539 -0.32 17.26 -29.28
CA MET A 539 -0.02 16.20 -30.23
C MET A 539 -0.40 16.80 -31.58
N ALA A 540 0.62 17.24 -32.33
CA ALA A 540 0.46 17.58 -33.72
C ALA A 540 -0.14 16.33 -34.34
N ALA A 541 -1.38 16.46 -34.79
CA ALA A 541 -2.07 15.43 -35.53
C ALA A 541 -1.13 14.98 -36.65
N ALA A 542 -0.57 13.78 -36.51
CA ALA A 542 0.14 13.13 -37.58
C ALA A 542 -0.87 13.00 -38.74
N PRO A 543 -0.56 13.49 -39.96
CA PRO A 543 -1.47 13.35 -41.08
C PRO A 543 -1.70 11.86 -41.31
N SER A 544 -2.96 11.45 -41.22
CA SER A 544 -3.43 10.11 -41.55
C SER A 544 -3.18 9.86 -43.04
N ASN A 545 -1.98 9.36 -43.37
CA ASN A 545 -1.72 8.83 -44.69
C ASN A 545 -2.30 7.41 -44.73
N VAL A 546 -3.60 7.35 -44.98
CA VAL A 546 -4.33 6.11 -45.25
C VAL A 546 -3.84 5.57 -46.59
N LEU A 547 -2.88 4.64 -46.53
CA LEU A 547 -2.60 3.74 -47.64
C LEU A 547 -3.82 2.83 -47.83
N PRO A 548 -4.38 2.68 -49.04
CA PRO A 548 -5.49 1.79 -49.27
C PRO A 548 -4.99 0.34 -49.11
N LEU A 549 -5.62 -0.39 -48.17
CA LEU A 549 -5.46 -1.84 -48.05
C LEU A 549 -5.95 -2.48 -49.35
N ARG A 550 -5.01 -3.10 -50.08
CA ARG A 550 -5.28 -4.00 -51.19
C ARG A 550 -6.05 -5.21 -50.63
N SER A 551 -7.27 -5.39 -51.08
CA SER A 551 -8.10 -6.57 -50.78
C SER A 551 -7.35 -7.84 -51.18
N VAL A 552 -7.03 -8.66 -50.19
CA VAL A 552 -6.65 -10.06 -50.40
C VAL A 552 -7.94 -10.83 -50.63
N ASP A 553 -8.15 -11.31 -51.86
CA ASP A 553 -9.17 -12.29 -52.17
C ASP A 553 -8.87 -13.57 -51.37
N VAL A 554 -9.69 -13.82 -50.35
CA VAL A 554 -9.74 -15.12 -49.68
C VAL A 554 -10.69 -16.00 -50.50
N ASN A 555 -10.09 -16.83 -51.34
CA ASN A 555 -10.78 -17.90 -52.05
C ASN A 555 -11.33 -18.92 -51.02
N PRO A 556 -12.62 -19.29 -51.04
CA PRO A 556 -13.13 -20.34 -50.15
C PRO A 556 -12.62 -21.71 -50.60
N ALA A 557 -12.04 -22.46 -49.66
CA ALA A 557 -11.63 -23.85 -49.84
C ALA A 557 -12.86 -24.76 -50.12
N PRO A 558 -12.69 -25.86 -50.87
CA PRO A 558 -13.80 -26.72 -51.28
C PRO A 558 -14.33 -27.55 -50.10
N ALA A 559 -15.66 -27.62 -50.00
CA ALA A 559 -16.35 -28.48 -49.07
C ALA A 559 -16.10 -29.97 -49.40
N LEU A 560 -15.47 -30.69 -48.47
CA LEU A 560 -15.42 -32.15 -48.48
C LEU A 560 -16.79 -32.68 -48.05
N GLY A 561 -17.56 -33.19 -49.01
CA GLY A 561 -18.80 -33.90 -48.77
C GLY A 561 -18.54 -35.22 -48.05
N VAL A 562 -19.09 -35.34 -46.84
CA VAL A 562 -19.13 -36.57 -46.06
C VAL A 562 -20.08 -37.55 -46.74
N SER A 563 -19.56 -38.71 -47.13
CA SER A 563 -20.33 -39.84 -47.63
C SER A 563 -20.96 -40.59 -46.46
N ALA A 564 -22.29 -40.61 -46.43
CA ALA A 564 -23.06 -41.51 -45.56
C ALA A 564 -22.94 -42.94 -46.10
N ARG A 565 -22.24 -43.82 -45.36
CA ARG A 565 -22.30 -45.27 -45.53
C ARG A 565 -23.42 -45.81 -44.65
N GLU A 566 -24.56 -46.09 -45.25
CA GLU A 566 -25.62 -46.92 -44.69
C GLU A 566 -25.13 -48.37 -44.60
N ARG A 567 -25.12 -48.93 -43.40
CA ARG A 567 -24.94 -50.38 -43.15
C ARG A 567 -26.31 -51.04 -43.31
N ALA A 568 -26.45 -51.89 -44.31
CA ALA A 568 -27.50 -52.90 -44.36
C ALA A 568 -26.98 -54.19 -43.70
N TYR A 569 -27.76 -54.70 -42.74
CA TYR A 569 -27.64 -56.06 -42.22
C TYR A 569 -28.04 -57.07 -43.30
N GLY A 570 -27.22 -58.11 -43.46
CA GLY A 570 -27.45 -59.33 -44.23
C GLY A 570 -26.45 -60.38 -43.80
#